data_AF-A0A380JVV1-F1
#
_entry.id   AF-A0A380JVV1-F1
#
_cell.length_a   1.000
_cell.length_b   1.000
_cell.length_c   1.000
_cell.angle_alpha   90.00
_cell.angle_beta   90.00
_cell.angle_gamma   90.00
#
_symmetry.space_group_name_H-M   'P 1'
#
loop_
_entity.id
_entity.type
_entity.pdbx_description
1 polymer ?
#
loop_
_entity_poly.entity_id
_entity_poly.type
_entity_poly.pdbx_seq_one_letter_code
_entity_poly.pdbx_strand_id
1 'polypeptide(L)'
;MDDANIPSLLAAPYLGFCAKDDPIYLATRRTILSQGNPYYYQGNAAANIGSSHTPENYIWHIALALQGLTALDQDSKKEMLDLLVATDAGTHLMHEGFDVNDPYQYTRDVSGSLGLT
;
A
#
# COMPACT_ATOMS: atom_id res chain seq x y z
N MET A 1 4.02 8.05 12.72
CA MET A 1 3.88 6.75 12.04
C MET A 1 2.49 6.64 11.43
N ASP A 2 2.30 5.71 10.51
CA ASP A 2 1.00 5.29 9.98
C ASP A 2 1.03 3.77 9.72
N ASP A 3 -0.15 3.14 9.66
CA ASP A 3 -0.34 1.71 9.37
C ASP A 3 -1.13 1.55 8.07
N ALA A 4 -0.90 0.45 7.35
CA ALA A 4 -1.62 0.17 6.11
C ALA A 4 -3.14 -0.01 6.28
N ASN A 5 -3.62 -0.49 7.43
CA ASN A 5 -5.04 -0.73 7.67
C ASN A 5 -5.85 0.56 7.71
N ILE A 6 -7.14 0.46 7.34
CA ILE A 6 -8.08 1.57 7.40
C ILE A 6 -8.87 1.48 8.73
N PRO A 7 -9.02 2.58 9.49
CA PRO A 7 -8.63 3.96 9.17
C PRO A 7 -7.14 4.26 9.41
N SER A 8 -6.51 4.96 8.45
CA SER A 8 -5.13 5.45 8.49
C SER A 8 -5.02 6.94 8.17
N LEU A 9 -3.89 7.57 8.48
CA LEU A 9 -3.61 8.96 8.12
C LEU A 9 -3.60 9.13 6.60
N LEU A 10 -3.06 8.16 5.86
CA LEU A 10 -3.08 8.14 4.40
C LEU A 10 -4.51 8.18 3.85
N ALA A 11 -5.44 7.46 4.48
CA ALA A 11 -6.85 7.34 4.07
C ALA A 11 -7.72 8.55 4.46
N ALA A 12 -7.22 9.53 5.21
CA ALA A 12 -8.04 10.63 5.74
C ALA A 12 -8.90 11.35 4.68
N PRO A 13 -8.38 11.70 3.47
CA PRO A 13 -9.23 12.30 2.43
C PRO A 13 -10.21 11.32 1.80
N TYR A 14 -9.84 10.04 1.70
CA TYR A 14 -10.74 9.00 1.19
C TYR A 14 -11.96 8.81 2.10
N LEU A 15 -11.77 8.93 3.41
CA LEU A 15 -12.83 8.86 4.43
C LEU A 15 -13.63 10.17 4.56
N GLY A 16 -13.29 11.22 3.81
CA GLY A 16 -13.96 12.53 3.86
C GLY A 16 -13.60 13.38 5.09
N PHE A 17 -12.51 13.05 5.80
CA PHE A 17 -12.08 13.82 6.98
C PHE A 17 -11.47 15.17 6.61
N CYS A 18 -10.72 15.24 5.51
CA CYS A 18 -10.11 16.46 5.01
C CYS A 18 -10.05 16.47 3.48
N ALA A 19 -9.71 17.62 2.89
CA ALA A 19 -9.47 17.71 1.45
C ALA A 19 -8.12 17.06 1.08
N LYS A 20 -8.01 16.54 -0.16
CA LYS A 20 -6.76 15.91 -0.64
C LYS A 20 -5.60 16.88 -0.75
N ASP A 21 -5.89 18.17 -0.93
CA ASP A 21 -4.94 19.27 -1.06
C ASP A 21 -4.76 20.06 0.25
N ASP A 22 -5.32 19.59 1.37
CA ASP A 22 -5.08 20.19 2.68
C ASP A 22 -3.56 20.21 2.99
N PRO A 23 -2.98 21.37 3.34
CA PRO A 23 -1.54 21.50 3.52
C PRO A 23 -0.99 20.67 4.69
N ILE A 24 -1.79 20.46 5.75
CA ILE A 24 -1.43 19.60 6.90
C ILE A 24 -1.48 18.13 6.48
N TYR A 25 -2.51 17.74 5.70
CA TYR A 25 -2.55 16.40 5.12
C TYR A 25 -1.35 16.14 4.21
N LEU A 26 -1.00 17.06 3.33
CA LEU A 26 0.15 16.90 2.43
C LEU A 26 1.48 16.83 3.19
N ALA A 27 1.66 17.59 4.27
CA ALA A 27 2.82 17.47 5.15
C ALA A 27 2.86 16.12 5.88
N THR A 28 1.71 15.67 6.37
CA THR A 28 1.55 14.35 6.99
C THR A 28 1.88 13.25 5.99
N ARG A 29 1.29 13.30 4.79
CA ARG A 29 1.50 12.37 3.68
C ARG A 29 2.98 12.20 3.33
N ARG A 30 3.72 13.32 3.20
CA ARG A 30 5.17 13.28 2.95
C ARG A 30 5.94 12.58 4.07
N THR A 31 5.53 12.79 5.32
CA THR A 31 6.17 12.17 6.48
C THR A 31 5.91 10.67 6.53
N ILE A 32 4.66 10.24 6.32
CA ILE A 32 4.26 8.83 6.46
C ILE A 32 4.73 7.95 5.28
N LEU A 33 4.93 8.55 4.10
CA LEU A 33 5.52 7.93 2.91
C LEU A 33 7.04 8.17 2.82
N SER A 34 7.72 8.08 3.96
CA SER A 34 9.17 8.25 4.06
C SER A 34 9.73 7.39 5.18
N GLN A 35 11.06 7.31 5.27
CA GLN A 35 11.79 6.65 6.35
C GLN A 35 11.51 7.25 7.76
N GLY A 36 10.79 8.39 7.85
CA GLY A 36 10.27 8.90 9.12
C GLY A 36 9.11 8.07 9.69
N ASN A 37 8.50 7.19 8.89
CA ASN A 37 7.54 6.20 9.35
C ASN A 37 8.23 4.84 9.53
N PRO A 38 8.24 4.25 10.75
CA PRO A 38 8.89 2.97 11.00
C PRO A 38 8.31 1.80 10.19
N TYR A 39 7.10 1.96 9.63
CA TYR A 39 6.46 0.94 8.78
C TYR A 39 6.53 1.30 7.29
N TYR A 40 7.28 2.33 6.91
CA TYR A 40 7.56 2.58 5.50
C TYR A 40 8.77 1.76 5.07
N TYR A 41 8.56 0.89 4.09
CA TYR A 41 9.61 0.04 3.55
C TYR A 41 9.84 0.38 2.08
N GLN A 42 11.07 0.19 1.64
CA GLN A 42 11.50 0.45 0.26
C GLN A 42 12.48 -0.63 -0.17
N GLY A 43 12.18 -1.27 -1.30
CA GLY A 43 13.01 -2.31 -1.90
C GLY A 43 13.05 -2.20 -3.41
N ASN A 44 13.49 -3.27 -4.06
CA ASN A 44 13.68 -3.30 -5.50
C ASN A 44 12.37 -3.29 -6.31
N ALA A 45 11.30 -3.87 -5.77
CA ALA A 45 10.02 -4.01 -6.46
C ALA A 45 9.05 -2.87 -6.15
N ALA A 46 9.03 -2.38 -4.91
CA ALA A 46 8.08 -1.36 -4.47
C ALA A 46 8.55 -0.60 -3.22
N ALA A 47 7.84 0.49 -2.91
CA ALA A 47 7.99 1.23 -1.66
C ALA A 47 6.63 1.72 -1.16
N ASN A 48 6.26 1.38 0.08
CA ASN A 48 5.02 1.82 0.69
C ASN A 48 4.98 1.53 2.20
N ILE A 49 3.80 1.70 2.80
CA ILE A 49 3.50 1.45 4.19
C ILE A 49 3.07 -0.02 4.39
N GLY A 50 3.67 -0.67 5.38
CA GLY A 50 3.27 -1.98 5.90
C GLY A 50 2.48 -1.89 7.21
N SER A 51 2.64 -2.90 8.05
CA SER A 51 2.02 -2.97 9.38
C SER A 51 2.89 -3.77 10.34
N SER A 52 2.75 -3.52 11.64
CA SER A 52 3.32 -4.40 12.68
C SER A 52 2.72 -5.81 12.69
N HIS A 53 1.61 -6.03 11.97
CA HIS A 53 0.95 -7.33 11.85
C HIS A 53 1.59 -8.24 10.80
N THR A 54 2.46 -7.70 9.95
CA THR A 54 3.21 -8.44 8.92
C THR A 54 4.71 -8.41 9.21
N PRO A 55 5.51 -9.29 8.59
CA PRO A 55 6.97 -9.24 8.72
C PRO A 55 7.56 -7.88 8.32
N GLU A 56 8.77 -7.61 8.79
CA GLU A 56 9.56 -6.47 8.32
C GLU A 56 9.71 -6.54 6.79
N ASN A 57 9.80 -5.37 6.13
CA ASN A 57 9.88 -5.22 4.68
C ASN A 57 8.60 -5.60 3.90
N TYR A 58 7.51 -5.98 4.56
CA TYR A 58 6.25 -6.22 3.87
C TYR A 58 5.41 -4.95 3.79
N ILE A 59 4.96 -4.62 2.58
CA ILE A 59 4.01 -3.53 2.33
C ILE A 59 2.68 -4.10 1.86
N TRP A 60 1.60 -3.35 2.04
CA TRP A 60 0.26 -3.86 1.77
C TRP A 60 -0.35 -3.28 0.50
N HIS A 61 -1.04 -4.09 -0.29
CA HIS A 61 -1.75 -3.60 -1.49
C HIS A 61 -2.80 -2.55 -1.16
N ILE A 62 -3.44 -2.63 0.01
CA ILE A 62 -4.42 -1.62 0.43
C ILE A 62 -3.77 -0.23 0.59
N ALA A 63 -2.52 -0.15 1.05
CA ALA A 63 -1.80 1.10 1.19
C ALA A 63 -1.44 1.71 -0.19
N LEU A 64 -1.01 0.88 -1.14
CA LEU A 64 -0.80 1.30 -2.54
C LEU A 64 -2.09 1.83 -3.17
N ALA A 65 -3.20 1.11 -3.01
CA ALA A 65 -4.50 1.53 -3.53
C ALA A 65 -4.96 2.86 -2.91
N LEU A 66 -4.80 3.02 -1.59
CA LEU A 66 -5.11 4.29 -0.91
C LEU A 66 -4.22 5.43 -1.36
N GLN A 67 -2.92 5.19 -1.56
CA GLN A 67 -1.99 6.19 -2.07
C GLN A 67 -2.45 6.70 -3.43
N GLY A 68 -2.93 5.81 -4.31
CA GLY A 68 -3.52 6.17 -5.60
C GLY A 68 -4.85 6.90 -5.46
N LEU A 69 -5.77 6.40 -4.64
CA LEU A 69 -7.08 7.04 -4.41
C LEU A 69 -6.97 8.46 -3.84
N THR A 70 -5.91 8.74 -3.09
CA THR A 70 -5.64 10.05 -2.47
C THR A 70 -4.61 10.89 -3.23
N ALA A 71 -4.12 10.43 -4.39
CA ALA A 71 -3.24 11.21 -5.25
C ALA A 71 -3.96 12.41 -5.90
N LEU A 72 -3.19 13.48 -6.16
CA LEU A 72 -3.68 14.73 -6.76
C LEU A 72 -3.70 14.67 -8.29
N ASP A 73 -2.69 14.06 -8.89
CA ASP A 73 -2.49 13.97 -10.34
C ASP A 73 -2.76 12.55 -10.88
N GLN A 74 -2.85 12.44 -12.20
CA GLN A 74 -3.14 11.18 -12.89
C GLN A 74 -1.91 10.27 -13.00
N ASP A 75 -0.71 10.83 -13.09
CA ASP A 75 0.52 10.05 -13.25
C ASP A 75 0.81 9.24 -11.98
N SER A 76 0.66 9.86 -10.82
CA SER A 76 0.75 9.19 -9.51
C SER A 76 -0.29 8.08 -9.34
N LYS A 77 -1.51 8.25 -9.89
CA LYS A 77 -2.54 7.19 -9.87
C LYS A 77 -2.13 6.02 -10.74
N LYS A 78 -1.63 6.32 -11.94
CA LYS A 78 -1.17 5.32 -12.90
C LYS A 78 -0.01 4.50 -12.30
N GLU A 79 0.95 5.16 -11.66
CA GLU A 79 2.07 4.50 -11.01
C GLU A 79 1.60 3.49 -9.94
N MET A 80 0.62 3.86 -9.12
CA MET A 80 0.06 2.93 -8.12
C MET A 80 -0.68 1.75 -8.77
N LEU A 81 -1.42 1.98 -9.86
CA LEU A 81 -2.07 0.91 -10.62
C LEU A 81 -1.05 -0.04 -11.26
N ASP A 82 0.01 0.50 -11.84
CA ASP A 82 1.10 -0.28 -12.44
C ASP A 82 1.78 -1.14 -11.36
N LEU A 83 2.05 -0.59 -10.17
CA LEU A 83 2.60 -1.33 -9.04
C LEU A 83 1.65 -2.45 -8.58
N LEU A 84 0.36 -2.15 -8.35
CA LEU A 84 -0.63 -3.14 -7.93
C LEU A 84 -0.65 -4.36 -8.87
N VAL A 85 -0.58 -4.14 -10.19
CA VAL A 85 -0.57 -5.23 -11.19
C VAL A 85 0.78 -5.93 -11.26
N ALA A 86 1.88 -5.21 -11.09
CA ALA A 86 3.23 -5.78 -11.13
C ALA A 86 3.60 -6.60 -9.88
N THR A 87 2.89 -6.41 -8.76
CA THR A 87 3.17 -7.06 -7.47
C THR A 87 2.14 -8.09 -7.05
N ASP A 88 1.31 -8.57 -7.99
CA ASP A 88 0.28 -9.59 -7.75
C ASP A 88 0.81 -11.03 -7.70
N ALA A 89 2.14 -11.23 -7.77
CA ALA A 89 2.80 -12.55 -7.85
C ALA A 89 2.27 -13.49 -8.94
N GLY A 90 1.64 -12.95 -9.99
CA GLY A 90 0.98 -13.71 -11.05
C GLY A 90 -0.34 -14.36 -10.63
N THR A 91 -0.91 -14.01 -9.48
CA THR A 91 -2.18 -14.56 -9.00
C THR A 91 -3.39 -13.82 -9.55
N HIS A 92 -3.21 -12.63 -10.11
CA HIS A 92 -4.29 -11.72 -10.52
C HIS A 92 -5.22 -11.32 -9.36
N LEU A 93 -4.73 -11.42 -8.13
CA LEU A 93 -5.42 -11.03 -6.91
C LEU A 93 -4.53 -10.11 -6.07
N MET A 94 -5.17 -9.29 -5.23
CA MET A 94 -4.46 -8.47 -4.25
C MET A 94 -4.26 -9.28 -2.97
N HIS A 95 -3.02 -9.31 -2.48
CA HIS A 95 -2.63 -9.89 -1.20
C HIS A 95 -2.70 -8.88 -0.04
N GLU A 96 -2.65 -9.39 1.19
CA GLU A 96 -2.59 -8.55 2.39
C GLU A 96 -1.31 -7.71 2.39
N GLY A 97 -0.15 -8.37 2.40
CA GLY A 97 1.14 -7.73 2.19
C GLY A 97 2.11 -8.60 1.40
N PHE A 98 3.15 -7.98 0.86
CA PHE A 98 4.23 -8.63 0.11
C PHE A 98 5.57 -7.97 0.38
N ASP A 99 6.66 -8.73 0.27
CA ASP A 99 8.03 -8.23 0.47
C ASP A 99 8.42 -7.22 -0.62
N VAL A 100 8.94 -6.05 -0.23
CA VAL A 100 9.35 -4.99 -1.15
C VAL A 100 10.47 -5.38 -2.12
N ASN A 101 11.18 -6.48 -1.89
CA ASN A 101 12.22 -7.00 -2.77
C ASN A 101 11.75 -8.18 -3.63
N ASP A 102 10.72 -8.91 -3.19
CA ASP A 102 10.20 -10.09 -3.88
C ASP A 102 8.68 -10.23 -3.66
N PRO A 103 7.84 -9.74 -4.60
CA PRO A 103 6.39 -9.82 -4.49
C PRO A 103 5.82 -11.24 -4.44
N TYR A 104 6.60 -12.26 -4.83
CA TYR A 104 6.20 -13.67 -4.68
C TYR A 104 6.21 -14.14 -3.22
N GLN A 105 6.82 -13.36 -2.32
CA GLN A 105 6.73 -13.53 -0.88
C GLN A 105 5.60 -12.67 -0.34
N TYR A 106 4.40 -13.22 -0.24
CA TYR A 106 3.21 -12.50 0.21
C TYR A 106 2.47 -13.23 1.33
N THR A 107 1.72 -12.47 2.14
CA THR A 107 0.83 -13.02 3.18
C THR A 107 -0.61 -13.10 2.70
N ARG A 108 -1.30 -14.10 3.25
CA ARG A 108 -2.72 -14.40 3.01
C ARG A 108 -3.00 -14.82 1.56
N ASP A 109 -2.66 -16.08 1.27
CA ASP A 109 -3.28 -16.81 0.18
C ASP A 109 -4.80 -16.81 0.37
N VAL A 110 -5.53 -16.48 -0.69
CA VAL A 110 -6.92 -16.94 -0.77
C VAL A 110 -6.84 -18.46 -0.94
N SER A 111 -6.76 -19.20 0.16
CA SER A 111 -7.02 -20.64 0.21
C SER A 111 -8.51 -20.90 -0.07
N GLY A 112 -8.93 -20.51 -1.26
CA GLY A 112 -10.10 -21.00 -1.96
C GLY A 112 -9.58 -21.86 -3.11
N SER A 113 -8.84 -22.92 -2.79
CA SER A 113 -8.78 -24.07 -3.68
C SER A 113 -10.20 -24.61 -3.79
N LEU A 114 -10.96 -24.07 -4.75
CA LEU A 114 -11.92 -24.90 -5.47
C LEU A 114 -11.07 -25.95 -6.17
N GLY A 115 -10.79 -27.03 -5.45
CA GLY A 115 -10.38 -28.28 -6.04
C GLY A 115 -11.45 -28.67 -7.05
N LEU A 116 -11.19 -28.35 -8.30
CA LEU A 116 -11.76 -29.03 -9.44
C LEU A 116 -10.67 -29.96 -9.99
N THR A 117 -10.48 -31.06 -9.26
CA THR A 117 -10.20 -32.37 -9.87
C THR A 117 -11.52 -33.03 -10.21
#